data_AF-K2F5X8-F1
#
_entry.id   AF-K2F5X8-F1
#
_cell.length_a   1.000
_cell.length_b   1.000
_cell.length_c   1.000
_cell.angle_alpha   90.00
_cell.angle_beta   90.00
_cell.angle_gamma   90.00
#
_symmetry.space_group_name_H-M   'P 1'
#
loop_
_entity.id
_entity.type
_entity.pdbx_description
1 polymer ?
#
loop_
_entity_poly.entity_id
_entity_poly.type
_entity_poly.pdbx_seq_one_letter_code
_entity_poly.pdbx_strand_id
1 'polypeptide(L)'
;MTNLELITLLQRITGLTAFVLLFIQIVLGSNMDFLRKRFGSIALKIHTANGLLSYLFIFTHPTLMIAFRHFLYGKIDPYYVFTDLCLLCEKPYDYYINFGRLAFVSVTIAVFAGLSRGYDKFMRLHWRKFHSLNYLAFYFVSLHVHFIGTDSTVKLFTYFFWIAQIVVFYSIINRLRFSDFVVKLRNKSGQ
;
A
#
# COMPACT_ATOMS: atom_id res chain seq x y z
N MET A 1 19.88 -21.15 -13.34
CA MET A 1 18.62 -20.54 -12.86
C MET A 1 17.59 -20.68 -13.97
N THR A 2 16.50 -21.40 -13.72
CA THR A 2 15.38 -21.55 -14.67
C THR A 2 14.53 -20.26 -14.72
N ASN A 3 13.68 -20.12 -15.74
CA ASN A 3 12.74 -18.99 -15.82
C ASN A 3 11.82 -18.92 -14.59
N LEU A 4 11.41 -20.07 -14.05
CA LEU A 4 10.53 -20.15 -12.89
C LEU A 4 11.24 -19.70 -11.60
N GLU A 5 12.49 -20.12 -11.43
CA GLU A 5 13.33 -19.69 -10.30
C GLU A 5 13.56 -18.17 -10.33
N LEU A 6 13.86 -17.61 -11.51
CA LEU A 6 14.03 -16.17 -11.69
C LEU A 6 12.76 -15.39 -11.34
N ILE A 7 11.60 -15.82 -11.86
CA ILE A 7 10.33 -15.15 -11.58
C ILE A 7 9.99 -15.23 -10.10
N THR A 8 10.23 -16.38 -9.45
CA THR A 8 10.00 -16.55 -8.02
C THR A 8 10.88 -15.60 -7.20
N LEU A 9 12.17 -15.47 -7.58
CA LEU A 9 13.08 -14.52 -6.95
C LEU A 9 12.59 -13.08 -7.13
N LEU A 10 12.18 -12.70 -8.35
CA LEU A 10 11.65 -11.37 -8.64
C LEU A 10 10.35 -11.09 -7.89
N GLN A 11 9.45 -12.07 -7.75
CA GLN A 11 8.22 -11.92 -6.98
C GLN A 11 8.52 -11.63 -5.51
N ARG A 12 9.48 -12.34 -4.92
CA ARG A 12 9.91 -12.13 -3.53
C ARG A 12 10.53 -10.76 -3.33
N ILE A 13 11.48 -10.38 -4.18
CA ILE A 13 12.13 -9.06 -4.13
C ILE A 13 11.07 -7.97 -4.26
N THR A 14 10.22 -8.04 -5.29
CA THR A 14 9.22 -7.00 -5.53
C THR A 14 8.17 -6.90 -4.43
N GLY A 15 7.70 -8.03 -3.88
CA GLY A 15 6.73 -8.05 -2.79
C GLY A 15 7.31 -7.48 -1.49
N LEU A 16 8.54 -7.88 -1.14
CA LEU A 16 9.24 -7.37 0.04
C LEU A 16 9.53 -5.87 -0.07
N THR A 17 10.08 -5.44 -1.22
CA THR A 17 10.37 -4.03 -1.48
C THR A 17 9.08 -3.20 -1.50
N ALA A 18 7.99 -3.69 -2.10
CA ALA A 18 6.70 -3.02 -2.08
C ALA A 18 6.20 -2.77 -0.65
N PHE A 19 6.29 -3.77 0.24
CA PHE A 19 5.88 -3.65 1.64
C PHE A 19 6.71 -2.57 2.38
N VAL A 20 8.03 -2.61 2.24
CA VAL A 20 8.93 -1.64 2.87
C VAL A 20 8.68 -0.22 2.34
N LEU A 21 8.56 -0.05 1.03
CA LEU A 21 8.32 1.27 0.43
C LEU A 21 6.93 1.82 0.78
N LEU A 22 5.91 0.97 0.89
CA LEU A 22 4.58 1.37 1.36
C LEU A 22 4.61 1.81 2.82
N PHE A 23 5.35 1.11 3.68
CA PHE A 23 5.58 1.53 5.07
C PHE A 23 6.25 2.92 5.13
N ILE A 24 7.35 3.11 4.41
CA ILE A 24 8.06 4.40 4.33
C ILE A 24 7.11 5.48 3.80
N GLN A 25 6.28 5.17 2.80
CA GLN A 25 5.32 6.11 2.23
C GLN A 25 4.35 6.64 3.27
N ILE A 26 3.85 5.76 4.14
CA ILE A 26 2.94 6.12 5.22
C ILE A 26 3.65 6.97 6.27
N VAL A 27 4.86 6.61 6.69
CA VAL A 27 5.65 7.39 7.66
C VAL A 27 5.95 8.79 7.15
N LEU A 28 6.37 8.92 5.88
CA LEU A 28 6.59 10.21 5.24
C LEU A 28 5.29 11.03 5.17
N GLY A 29 4.19 10.40 4.77
CA GLY A 29 2.90 11.05 4.62
C GLY A 29 2.29 11.52 5.95
N SER A 30 2.40 10.71 7.01
CA SER A 30 1.86 11.05 8.33
C SER A 30 2.63 12.16 9.03
N ASN A 31 3.92 12.33 8.70
CA ASN A 31 4.80 13.35 9.27
C ASN A 31 5.06 14.54 8.33
N MET A 32 4.25 14.70 7.27
CA MET A 32 4.51 15.69 6.21
C MET A 32 4.63 17.13 6.72
N ASP A 33 3.86 17.53 7.74
CA ASP A 33 3.94 18.89 8.28
C ASP A 33 5.28 19.16 8.97
N PHE A 34 5.77 18.19 9.75
CA PHE A 34 7.10 18.26 10.36
C PHE A 34 8.20 18.27 9.29
N LEU A 35 8.12 17.35 8.33
CA LEU A 35 9.11 17.24 7.25
C LEU A 35 9.15 18.48 6.37
N ARG A 36 7.99 19.11 6.09
CA ARG A 36 7.94 20.38 5.33
C ARG A 36 8.53 21.55 6.11
N LYS A 37 8.35 21.62 7.43
CA LYS A 37 9.01 22.64 8.26
C LYS A 37 10.53 22.49 8.24
N ARG A 38 11.04 21.26 8.22
CA ARG A 38 12.49 20.99 8.27
C ARG A 38 13.17 21.04 6.91
N PHE A 39 12.52 20.53 5.86
CA PHE A 39 13.11 20.30 4.55
C PHE A 39 12.38 21.04 3.41
N GLY A 40 11.35 21.83 3.71
CA GLY A 40 10.63 22.63 2.72
C GLY A 40 9.89 21.79 1.68
N SER A 41 9.98 22.21 0.41
CA SER A 41 9.33 21.54 -0.72
C SER A 41 9.97 20.20 -1.09
N ILE A 42 11.21 19.94 -0.66
CA ILE A 42 11.92 18.69 -0.92
C ILE A 42 11.19 17.51 -0.26
N ALA A 43 10.62 17.70 0.93
CA ALA A 43 9.84 16.67 1.63
C ALA A 43 8.70 16.12 0.76
N LEU A 44 7.98 17.00 0.07
CA LEU A 44 6.88 16.61 -0.83
C LEU A 44 7.40 15.88 -2.07
N LYS A 45 8.55 16.29 -2.61
CA LYS A 45 9.19 15.61 -3.75
C LYS A 45 9.60 14.20 -3.38
N ILE A 46 10.25 14.01 -2.23
CA ILE A 46 10.65 12.68 -1.71
C ILE A 46 9.42 11.79 -1.52
N HIS A 47 8.37 12.29 -0.87
CA HIS A 47 7.14 11.52 -0.68
C HIS A 47 6.44 11.15 -2.00
N THR A 48 6.47 12.03 -2.99
CA THR A 48 5.87 11.74 -4.30
C THR A 48 6.71 10.71 -5.06
N ALA A 49 8.05 10.84 -5.03
CA ALA A 49 8.97 9.89 -5.67
C ALA A 49 8.90 8.51 -5.01
N ASN A 50 8.91 8.44 -3.67
CA ASN A 50 8.74 7.19 -2.94
C ASN A 50 7.38 6.56 -3.25
N GLY A 51 6.29 7.34 -3.28
CA GLY A 51 4.96 6.83 -3.62
C GLY A 51 4.87 6.24 -5.03
N LEU A 52 5.48 6.90 -6.02
CA LEU A 52 5.56 6.38 -7.39
C LEU A 52 6.39 5.09 -7.46
N LEU A 53 7.52 5.05 -6.76
CA LEU A 53 8.36 3.86 -6.68
C LEU A 53 7.63 2.70 -6.00
N SER A 54 6.94 2.95 -4.87
CA SER A 54 6.08 1.97 -4.20
C SER A 54 5.05 1.41 -5.16
N TYR A 55 4.36 2.28 -5.91
CA TYR A 55 3.33 1.86 -6.85
C TYR A 55 3.89 0.99 -7.98
N LEU A 56 5.07 1.33 -8.52
CA LEU A 56 5.74 0.52 -9.53
C LEU A 56 6.02 -0.90 -9.03
N PHE A 57 6.53 -1.05 -7.81
CA PHE A 57 6.76 -2.36 -7.20
C PHE A 57 5.44 -3.11 -6.90
N ILE A 58 4.43 -2.41 -6.40
CA ILE A 58 3.09 -2.94 -6.14
C ILE A 58 2.40 -3.43 -7.42
N PHE A 59 2.63 -2.77 -8.56
CA PHE A 59 2.10 -3.18 -9.86
C PHE A 59 2.93 -4.32 -10.48
N THR A 60 4.25 -4.25 -10.36
CA THR A 60 5.17 -5.27 -10.91
C THR A 60 4.97 -6.62 -10.24
N HIS A 61 4.80 -6.65 -8.91
CA HIS A 61 4.64 -7.88 -8.15
C HIS A 61 3.51 -8.82 -8.65
N PRO A 62 2.23 -8.38 -8.75
CA PRO A 62 1.16 -9.19 -9.32
C PRO A 62 1.36 -9.44 -10.83
N THR A 63 1.97 -8.51 -11.57
CA THR A 63 2.28 -8.76 -12.99
C THR A 63 3.25 -9.94 -13.17
N LEU A 64 4.23 -10.10 -12.28
CA LEU A 64 5.09 -11.28 -12.24
C LEU A 64 4.32 -12.56 -11.94
N MET A 65 3.17 -12.50 -11.24
CA MET A 65 2.28 -13.66 -11.06
C MET A 65 1.62 -14.10 -12.37
N ILE A 66 1.29 -13.17 -13.26
CA ILE A 66 0.80 -13.51 -14.60
C ILE A 66 1.88 -14.28 -15.36
N ALA A 67 3.12 -13.78 -15.34
CA ALA A 67 4.26 -14.45 -15.96
C ALA A 67 4.49 -15.84 -15.33
N PHE A 68 4.48 -15.95 -14.00
CA PHE A 68 4.61 -17.21 -13.28
C PHE A 68 3.57 -18.24 -13.73
N ARG A 69 2.29 -17.86 -13.80
CA ARG A 69 1.21 -18.74 -14.26
C ARG A 69 1.34 -19.13 -15.72
N HIS A 70 1.85 -18.23 -16.58
CA HIS A 70 2.13 -18.57 -17.97
C HIS A 70 3.19 -19.66 -18.09
N PHE A 71 4.30 -19.56 -17.36
CA PHE A 71 5.34 -20.59 -17.40
C PHE A 71 4.93 -21.91 -16.73
N LEU A 72 4.06 -21.87 -15.73
CA LEU A 72 3.64 -23.08 -15.01
C LEU A 72 2.48 -23.82 -15.70
N TYR A 73 1.54 -23.09 -16.30
CA TYR A 73 0.28 -23.65 -16.83
C TYR A 73 0.02 -23.33 -18.30
N GLY A 74 0.88 -22.54 -18.96
CA GLY A 74 0.66 -22.06 -20.32
C GLY A 74 -0.45 -21.01 -20.46
N LYS A 75 -0.96 -20.45 -19.36
CA LYS A 75 -2.12 -19.52 -19.36
C LYS A 75 -1.73 -18.11 -18.93
N ILE A 76 -2.16 -17.12 -19.71
CA ILE A 76 -2.11 -15.70 -19.36
C ILE A 76 -3.51 -15.30 -18.90
N ASP A 77 -3.65 -14.98 -17.61
CA ASP A 77 -4.95 -14.68 -17.00
C ASP A 77 -4.78 -13.53 -16.00
N PRO A 78 -4.91 -12.27 -16.48
CA PRO A 78 -4.82 -11.09 -15.64
C PRO A 78 -6.03 -10.91 -14.74
N TYR A 79 -7.19 -11.46 -15.11
CA TYR A 79 -8.42 -11.32 -14.33
C TYR A 79 -8.29 -12.02 -12.97
N TYR A 80 -7.76 -13.24 -12.97
CA TYR A 80 -7.43 -13.93 -11.73
C TYR A 80 -6.48 -13.09 -10.88
N VAL A 81 -5.44 -12.48 -11.46
CA VAL A 81 -4.44 -11.76 -10.66
C VAL A 81 -5.01 -10.48 -10.05
N PHE A 82 -5.80 -9.71 -10.80
CA PHE A 82 -6.17 -8.35 -10.39
C PHE A 82 -7.60 -8.22 -9.85
N THR A 83 -8.57 -8.98 -10.35
CA THR A 83 -10.00 -8.65 -10.17
C THR A 83 -10.90 -9.78 -9.67
N ASP A 84 -10.45 -11.03 -9.75
CA ASP A 84 -11.25 -12.21 -9.40
C ASP A 84 -11.43 -12.36 -7.87
N LEU A 85 -12.27 -11.55 -7.25
CA LEU A 85 -12.53 -11.56 -5.82
C LEU A 85 -13.51 -12.67 -5.43
N CYS A 86 -13.11 -13.54 -4.50
CA CYS A 86 -14.01 -14.53 -3.87
C CYS A 86 -14.37 -14.12 -2.43
N LEU A 87 -15.65 -14.09 -2.08
CA LEU A 87 -16.07 -13.84 -0.68
C LEU A 87 -16.04 -15.11 0.17
N LEU A 88 -16.47 -16.23 -0.42
CA LEU A 88 -16.44 -17.57 0.17
C LEU A 88 -15.53 -18.43 -0.70
N CYS A 89 -14.22 -18.35 -0.44
CA CYS A 89 -13.23 -19.10 -1.20
C CYS A 89 -13.15 -20.54 -0.71
N GLU A 90 -13.03 -21.50 -1.63
CA GLU A 90 -12.85 -22.92 -1.26
C GLU A 90 -11.51 -23.17 -0.57
N LYS A 91 -10.46 -22.43 -0.95
CA LYS A 91 -9.11 -22.60 -0.44
C LYS A 91 -8.67 -21.38 0.39
N PRO A 92 -8.02 -21.59 1.56
CA PRO A 92 -7.47 -20.50 2.36
C PRO A 92 -6.50 -19.60 1.58
N TYR A 93 -5.73 -20.18 0.65
CA TYR A 93 -4.81 -19.43 -0.20
C TYR A 93 -5.51 -18.33 -1.02
N ASP A 94 -6.65 -18.67 -1.66
CA ASP A 94 -7.40 -17.71 -2.47
C ASP A 94 -8.01 -16.60 -1.61
N TYR A 95 -8.41 -16.93 -0.37
CA TYR A 95 -8.86 -15.93 0.60
C TYR A 95 -7.75 -14.91 0.93
N TYR A 96 -6.52 -15.35 1.16
CA TYR A 96 -5.40 -14.44 1.46
C TYR A 96 -4.90 -13.66 0.24
N ILE A 97 -5.05 -14.19 -0.98
CA ILE A 97 -4.82 -13.43 -2.21
C ILE A 97 -5.78 -12.23 -2.31
N ASN A 98 -7.04 -12.38 -1.89
CA ASN A 98 -7.99 -11.26 -1.96
C ASN A 98 -7.52 -10.03 -1.18
N PHE A 99 -6.83 -10.20 -0.06
CA PHE A 99 -6.24 -9.06 0.64
C PHE A 99 -5.20 -8.33 -0.23
N GLY A 100 -4.40 -9.06 -1.01
CA GLY A 100 -3.49 -8.46 -2.01
C GLY A 100 -4.24 -7.67 -3.08
N ARG A 101 -5.35 -8.22 -3.61
CA ARG A 101 -6.21 -7.55 -4.61
C ARG A 101 -6.88 -6.29 -4.04
N LEU A 102 -7.47 -6.38 -2.84
CA LEU A 102 -8.08 -5.26 -2.14
C LEU A 102 -7.06 -4.15 -1.83
N ALA A 103 -5.85 -4.53 -1.41
CA ALA A 103 -4.75 -3.60 -1.23
C ALA A 103 -4.37 -2.91 -2.54
N PHE A 104 -4.21 -3.66 -3.62
CA PHE A 104 -3.87 -3.12 -4.94
C PHE A 104 -4.89 -2.08 -5.42
N VAL A 105 -6.18 -2.39 -5.31
CA VAL A 105 -7.27 -1.46 -5.65
C VAL A 105 -7.21 -0.21 -4.77
N SER A 106 -7.04 -0.38 -3.46
CA SER A 106 -6.97 0.73 -2.50
C SER A 106 -5.80 1.68 -2.78
N VAL A 107 -4.60 1.14 -3.03
CA VAL A 107 -3.41 1.95 -3.39
C VAL A 107 -3.63 2.63 -4.74
N THR A 108 -4.18 1.92 -5.73
CA THR A 108 -4.45 2.47 -7.06
C THR A 108 -5.38 3.68 -6.96
N ILE A 109 -6.49 3.59 -6.22
CA ILE A 109 -7.39 4.72 -5.96
C ILE A 109 -6.64 5.86 -5.26
N ALA A 110 -5.83 5.57 -4.24
CA ALA A 110 -5.07 6.58 -3.50
C ALA A 110 -4.02 7.31 -4.35
N VAL A 111 -3.35 6.60 -5.27
CA VAL A 111 -2.39 7.17 -6.22
C VAL A 111 -3.11 8.04 -7.25
N PHE A 112 -4.19 7.54 -7.87
CA PHE A 112 -4.96 8.32 -8.82
C PHE A 112 -5.53 9.59 -8.19
N ALA A 113 -6.07 9.52 -6.97
CA ALA A 113 -6.53 10.69 -6.25
C ALA A 113 -5.42 11.72 -5.99
N GLY A 114 -4.20 11.25 -5.71
CA GLY A 114 -3.03 12.11 -5.52
C GLY A 114 -2.59 12.82 -6.81
N LEU A 115 -2.61 12.11 -7.94
CA LEU A 115 -2.24 12.63 -9.26
C LEU A 115 -3.30 13.58 -9.83
N SER A 116 -4.58 13.27 -9.64
CA SER A 116 -5.71 14.02 -10.21
C SER A 116 -6.06 15.32 -9.46
N ARG A 117 -5.53 15.51 -8.24
CA ARG A 117 -5.85 16.68 -7.38
C ARG A 117 -5.61 18.05 -8.02
N GLY A 118 -4.69 18.14 -8.99
CA GLY A 118 -4.39 19.37 -9.71
C GLY A 118 -5.40 19.68 -10.83
N TYR A 119 -5.94 18.63 -11.44
CA TYR A 119 -6.72 18.72 -12.69
C TYR A 119 -8.23 18.73 -12.45
N ASP A 120 -8.71 17.94 -11.49
CA ASP A 120 -10.14 17.77 -11.25
C ASP A 120 -10.63 18.54 -10.00
N LYS A 121 -11.79 19.21 -10.13
CA LYS A 121 -12.38 20.02 -9.05
C LYS A 121 -12.83 19.14 -7.89
N PHE A 122 -13.43 17.98 -8.17
CA PHE A 122 -13.90 17.06 -7.13
C PHE A 122 -12.72 16.49 -6.34
N MET A 123 -11.65 16.08 -7.02
CA MET A 123 -10.44 15.53 -6.40
C MET A 123 -9.66 16.59 -5.64
N ARG A 124 -9.64 17.86 -6.08
CA ARG A 124 -9.02 18.94 -5.29
C ARG A 124 -9.60 19.02 -3.86
N LEU A 125 -10.89 18.76 -3.71
CA LEU A 125 -11.58 18.77 -2.42
C LEU A 125 -11.47 17.43 -1.66
N HIS A 126 -11.52 16.30 -2.38
CA HIS A 126 -11.69 14.98 -1.76
C HIS A 126 -10.46 14.09 -1.79
N TRP A 127 -9.37 14.46 -2.48
CA TRP A 127 -8.21 13.58 -2.68
C TRP A 127 -7.67 13.03 -1.36
N ARG A 128 -7.67 13.80 -0.27
CA ARG A 128 -7.18 13.34 1.04
C ARG A 128 -7.97 12.17 1.61
N LYS A 129 -9.30 12.12 1.36
CA LYS A 129 -10.18 11.02 1.80
C LYS A 129 -9.87 9.73 1.05
N PHE A 130 -9.67 9.83 -0.26
CA PHE A 130 -9.24 8.69 -1.07
C PHE A 130 -7.79 8.29 -0.73
N HIS A 131 -6.91 9.25 -0.52
CA HIS A 131 -5.51 9.00 -0.21
C HIS A 131 -5.32 8.34 1.17
N SER A 132 -6.24 8.54 2.11
CA SER A 132 -6.23 7.79 3.38
C SER A 132 -6.49 6.29 3.22
N LEU A 133 -6.98 5.82 2.07
CA LEU A 133 -7.08 4.38 1.80
C LEU A 133 -5.72 3.67 1.85
N ASN A 134 -4.60 4.39 1.72
CA ASN A 134 -3.26 3.81 1.90
C ASN A 134 -3.06 3.16 3.29
N TYR A 135 -3.70 3.70 4.34
CA TYR A 135 -3.65 3.09 5.68
C TYR A 135 -4.35 1.73 5.70
N LEU A 136 -5.53 1.64 5.08
CA LEU A 136 -6.28 0.39 4.97
C LEU A 136 -5.53 -0.61 4.08
N ALA A 137 -4.99 -0.13 2.95
CA ALA A 137 -4.19 -0.93 2.04
C ALA A 137 -2.99 -1.57 2.74
N PHE A 138 -2.30 -0.84 3.62
CA PHE A 138 -1.18 -1.39 4.38
C PHE A 138 -1.59 -2.60 5.23
N TYR A 139 -2.74 -2.56 5.90
CA TYR A 139 -3.21 -3.71 6.67
C TYR A 139 -3.65 -4.87 5.78
N PHE A 140 -4.26 -4.60 4.62
CA PHE A 140 -4.54 -5.65 3.64
C PHE A 140 -3.24 -6.31 3.13
N VAL A 141 -2.22 -5.52 2.76
CA VAL A 141 -0.89 -6.09 2.40
C VAL A 141 -0.31 -6.86 3.59
N SER A 142 -0.48 -6.38 4.82
CA SER A 142 0.06 -7.03 6.01
C SER A 142 -0.57 -8.41 6.25
N LEU A 143 -1.89 -8.53 6.11
CA LEU A 143 -2.58 -9.82 6.18
C LEU A 143 -2.12 -10.74 5.04
N HIS A 144 -2.08 -10.21 3.81
CA HIS A 144 -1.60 -10.95 2.65
C HIS A 144 -0.19 -11.53 2.87
N VAL A 145 0.79 -10.70 3.24
CA VAL A 145 2.17 -11.15 3.42
C VAL A 145 2.34 -12.07 4.64
N HIS A 146 1.59 -11.86 5.72
CA HIS A 146 1.71 -12.69 6.92
C HIS A 146 1.30 -14.14 6.67
N PHE A 147 0.25 -14.37 5.87
CA PHE A 147 -0.29 -15.72 5.67
C PHE A 147 0.30 -16.45 4.46
N ILE A 148 0.66 -15.74 3.39
CA ILE A 148 1.16 -16.39 2.16
C ILE A 148 2.56 -15.94 1.74
N GLY A 149 3.14 -14.93 2.38
CA GLY A 149 4.50 -14.48 2.11
C GLY A 149 5.52 -15.39 2.77
N THR A 150 6.34 -16.08 2.00
CA THR A 150 7.37 -16.99 2.53
C THR A 150 8.42 -16.27 3.38
N ASP A 151 8.79 -15.05 2.99
CA ASP A 151 9.78 -14.23 3.70
C ASP A 151 9.25 -13.63 5.00
N SER A 152 7.94 -13.72 5.26
CA SER A 152 7.32 -13.19 6.49
C SER A 152 7.81 -13.88 7.76
N THR A 153 8.30 -15.12 7.61
CA THR A 153 8.76 -16.01 8.69
C THR A 153 10.22 -15.78 9.08
N VAL A 154 10.98 -15.00 8.28
CA VAL A 154 12.37 -14.69 8.59
C VAL A 154 12.42 -13.73 9.78
N LYS A 155 13.13 -14.11 10.86
CA LYS A 155 13.16 -13.37 12.15
C LYS A 155 13.32 -11.86 11.99
N LEU A 156 14.29 -11.41 11.18
CA LEU A 156 14.54 -9.99 10.96
C LEU A 156 13.33 -9.29 10.34
N PHE A 157 12.72 -9.90 9.34
CA PHE A 157 11.51 -9.37 8.73
C PHE A 157 10.33 -9.41 9.71
N THR A 158 10.18 -10.46 10.51
CA THR A 158 9.13 -10.53 11.53
C THR A 158 9.23 -9.38 12.55
N TYR A 159 10.43 -9.05 13.03
CA TYR A 159 10.62 -7.89 13.91
C TYR A 159 10.24 -6.59 13.21
N PHE A 160 10.74 -6.37 11.98
CA PHE A 160 10.39 -5.21 11.18
C PHE A 160 8.88 -5.11 10.94
N PHE A 161 8.23 -6.23 10.62
CA PHE A 161 6.80 -6.32 10.37
C PHE A 161 6.00 -5.81 11.56
N TRP A 162 6.28 -6.29 12.78
CA TRP A 162 5.57 -5.85 13.98
C TRP A 162 5.82 -4.37 14.32
N ILE A 163 7.06 -3.90 14.16
CA ILE A 163 7.37 -2.46 14.32
C ILE A 163 6.56 -1.64 13.32
N ALA A 164 6.50 -2.07 12.05
CA ALA A 164 5.75 -1.38 11.01
C ALA A 164 4.25 -1.32 11.35
N GLN A 165 3.65 -2.40 11.85
CA GLN A 165 2.25 -2.40 12.32
C GLN A 165 2.01 -1.35 13.41
N ILE A 166 2.88 -1.30 14.42
CA ILE A 166 2.76 -0.38 15.56
C ILE A 166 2.89 1.08 15.08
N VAL A 167 3.88 1.37 14.23
CA VAL A 167 4.12 2.72 13.72
C VAL A 167 2.98 3.21 12.83
N VAL A 168 2.43 2.35 11.96
CA VAL A 168 1.28 2.70 11.12
C VAL A 168 0.03 2.90 11.98
N PHE A 169 -0.21 2.02 12.96
CA PHE A 169 -1.33 2.16 13.90
C PHE A 169 -1.25 3.50 14.65
N TYR A 170 -0.09 3.82 15.20
CA TYR A 170 0.15 5.10 15.88
C TYR A 170 -0.08 6.30 14.94
N SER A 171 0.35 6.20 13.67
CA SER A 171 0.11 7.24 12.66
C SER A 171 -1.38 7.49 12.42
N ILE A 172 -2.21 6.43 12.42
CA ILE A 172 -3.67 6.53 12.28
C ILE A 172 -4.29 7.21 13.50
N ILE A 173 -3.94 6.75 14.72
CA ILE A 173 -4.47 7.32 15.96
C ILE A 173 -4.15 8.81 16.07
N ASN A 174 -2.92 9.20 15.78
CA ASN A 174 -2.51 10.61 15.78
C ASN A 174 -3.31 11.44 14.76
N ARG A 175 -3.56 10.87 13.57
CA ARG A 175 -4.33 11.55 12.53
C ARG A 175 -5.78 11.78 12.94
N LEU A 176 -6.42 10.79 13.56
CA LEU A 176 -7.80 10.89 14.04
C LEU A 176 -7.93 11.91 15.18
N ARG A 177 -7.04 11.85 16.18
CA ARG A 177 -7.02 12.80 17.31
C ARG A 177 -6.89 14.25 16.85
N PHE A 178 -6.01 14.51 15.87
CA PHE A 178 -5.83 15.85 15.33
C PHE A 178 -7.09 16.34 14.60
N SER A 179 -7.76 15.46 13.85
CA SER A 179 -9.03 15.78 13.18
C SER A 179 -10.11 16.20 14.19
N ASP A 180 -10.29 15.42 15.26
CA ASP A 180 -11.28 15.70 16.31
C ASP A 180 -10.99 17.02 17.03
N PHE A 181 -9.71 17.30 17.30
CA PHE A 181 -9.28 18.56 17.91
C PHE A 181 -9.63 19.77 17.03
N VAL A 182 -9.36 19.70 15.72
CA VAL A 182 -9.69 20.77 14.78
C VAL A 182 -11.20 21.00 14.70
N VAL A 183 -12.01 19.93 14.67
CA VAL A 183 -13.48 20.04 14.69
C VAL A 183 -13.97 20.70 15.98
N LYS A 184 -13.43 20.32 17.14
CA LYS A 184 -13.78 20.94 18.43
C LYS A 184 -13.42 22.43 18.48
N LEU A 185 -12.29 22.83 17.93
CA LEU A 185 -11.90 24.25 17.84
C LEU A 185 -12.87 25.03 16.96
N ARG A 186 -13.22 24.50 15.78
CA ARG A 186 -14.14 25.15 14.86
C ARG A 186 -15.51 25.41 15.51
N ASN A 187 -16.06 24.39 16.20
CA ASN A 187 -17.32 24.50 16.92
C ASN A 187 -17.28 25.55 18.06
N LYS A 188 -16.11 25.77 18.68
CA LYS A 188 -15.94 26.81 19.71
C LYS A 188 -15.77 28.22 19.12
N SER A 189 -15.27 28.34 17.89
CA SER A 189 -15.05 29.63 17.23
C SER A 189 -16.29 30.23 16.52
N GLY A 190 -17.42 29.52 16.51
CA GLY A 190 -18.66 30.01 15.88
C GLY A 190 -18.58 30.15 14.35
N GLN A 191 -17.66 29.42 13.68
CA GLN A 191 -17.50 29.34 12.22
C GLN A 191 -17.92 28.00 11.63
#